data_AF-A0A354UD14-F1
#
_entry.id   AF-A0A354UD14-F1
#
_cell.length_a   1.000
_cell.length_b   1.000
_cell.length_c   1.000
_cell.angle_alpha   90.00
_cell.angle_beta   90.00
_cell.angle_gamma   90.00
#
_symmetry.space_group_name_H-M   'P 1'
#
loop_
_entity.id
_entity.type
_entity.pdbx_description
1 polymer ?
#
loop_
_entity_poly.entity_id
_entity_poly.type
_entity_poly.pdbx_seq_one_letter_code
_entity_poly.pdbx_strand_id
1 'polypeptide(L)'
;MAMVFCVLCGMIITGKYKKKISLVESLIRFNKSFLINVQYEKKTIPEFICEYEDENVVNLLQEVELSKAEKRKPDLKNYVNKEILKETENYFSVLGTSDSETQKNFLDSYGQVFENKLTETQKKYSGLISAIPKISILIGATFFIVLL
;
A
#
# COMPACT_ATOMS: atom_id res chain seq x y z
N MET A 1 13.89 27.94 -15.58
CA MET A 1 12.96 27.62 -14.47
C MET A 1 11.98 26.49 -14.80
N ALA A 2 11.30 26.49 -15.96
CA ALA A 2 10.28 25.48 -16.29
C ALA A 2 10.79 24.02 -16.28
N MET A 3 11.99 23.75 -16.82
CA MET A 3 12.56 22.39 -16.81
C MET A 3 12.81 21.85 -15.40
N VAL A 4 13.29 22.69 -14.48
CA VAL A 4 13.52 22.30 -13.07
C VAL A 4 12.19 21.99 -12.38
N PHE A 5 11.14 22.79 -12.64
CA PHE A 5 9.80 22.54 -12.13
C PHE A 5 9.21 21.22 -12.64
N CYS A 6 9.37 20.90 -13.93
CA CYS A 6 8.92 19.62 -14.50
C CYS A 6 9.62 18.42 -13.87
N VAL A 7 10.94 18.50 -13.65
CA VAL A 7 11.72 17.44 -13.00
C VAL A 7 11.29 17.24 -11.55
N LEU A 8 11.11 18.32 -10.78
CA LEU A 8 10.63 18.26 -9.40
C LEU A 8 9.23 17.66 -9.30
N CYS A 9 8.31 18.06 -10.17
CA CYS A 9 6.97 17.48 -10.26
C CYS A 9 7.03 15.98 -10.58
N GLY A 10 7.88 15.58 -11.52
CA GLY A 10 8.13 14.17 -11.83
C GLY A 10 8.62 13.39 -10.61
N MET A 11 9.63 13.90 -9.90
CA MET A 11 10.18 13.27 -8.69
C MET A 11 9.13 13.11 -7.59
N ILE A 12 8.28 14.12 -7.35
CA ILE A 12 7.20 14.05 -6.36
C ILE A 12 6.16 12.99 -6.74
N ILE A 13 5.75 12.95 -8.01
CA ILE A 13 4.78 11.97 -8.50
C ILE A 13 5.34 10.54 -8.38
N THR A 14 6.58 10.32 -8.82
CA THR A 14 7.26 9.03 -8.72
C THR A 14 7.47 8.61 -7.27
N GLY A 15 7.85 9.54 -6.38
CA GLY A 15 8.01 9.27 -4.95
C GLY A 15 6.70 8.85 -4.27
N LYS A 16 5.60 9.56 -4.55
CA LYS A 16 4.27 9.18 -4.04
C LYS A 16 3.83 7.81 -4.55
N TYR A 17 4.08 7.51 -5.82
CA TYR A 17 3.78 6.21 -6.41
C TYR A 17 4.57 5.07 -5.75
N LYS A 18 5.89 5.23 -5.58
CA LYS A 18 6.74 4.24 -4.92
C LYS A 18 6.25 3.92 -3.51
N LYS A 19 5.86 4.94 -2.74
CA LYS A 19 5.27 4.75 -1.41
C LYS A 19 3.96 3.95 -1.45
N LYS A 20 3.09 4.20 -2.44
CA LYS A 20 1.83 3.44 -2.59
C LYS A 20 2.09 1.96 -2.87
N ILE A 21 2.97 1.66 -3.82
CA ILE A 21 3.32 0.28 -4.15
C ILE A 21 3.96 -0.41 -2.95
N SER A 22 4.91 0.27 -2.31
CA SER A 22 5.63 -0.28 -1.16
C SER A 22 4.67 -0.69 -0.05
N LEU A 23 3.63 0.10 0.25
CA LEU A 23 2.63 -0.28 1.24
C LEU A 23 1.82 -1.53 0.83
N VAL A 24 1.36 -1.61 -0.42
CA VAL A 24 0.61 -2.79 -0.90
C VAL A 24 1.48 -4.04 -0.89
N GLU A 25 2.74 -3.93 -1.30
CA GLU A 25 3.71 -5.03 -1.21
C GLU A 25 3.95 -5.47 0.24
N SER A 26 4.01 -4.50 1.17
CA SER A 26 4.14 -4.78 2.60
C SER A 26 2.92 -5.53 3.14
N LEU A 27 1.71 -5.15 2.74
CA LEU A 27 0.47 -5.87 3.09
C LEU A 27 0.44 -7.30 2.52
N ILE A 28 0.92 -7.50 1.28
CA ILE A 28 1.04 -8.84 0.68
C ILE A 28 2.04 -9.69 1.45
N ARG A 29 3.21 -9.14 1.80
CA ARG A 29 4.20 -9.86 2.63
C ARG A 29 3.63 -10.23 3.98
N PHE A 30 2.96 -9.30 4.64
CA PHE A 30 2.30 -9.56 5.93
C PHE A 30 1.26 -10.66 5.82
N ASN A 31 0.38 -10.58 4.81
CA ASN A 31 -0.64 -11.60 4.57
C ASN A 31 -0.02 -13.00 4.39
N LYS A 32 1.04 -13.11 3.56
CA LYS A 32 1.77 -14.38 3.34
C LYS A 32 2.43 -14.89 4.62
N SER A 33 3.13 -14.04 5.35
CA SER A 33 3.76 -14.41 6.63
C SER A 33 2.73 -14.82 7.68
N PHE A 34 1.61 -14.10 7.78
CA PHE A 34 0.56 -14.41 8.74
C PHE A 34 -0.19 -15.69 8.37
N LEU A 35 -0.39 -15.95 7.07
CA LEU A 35 -0.92 -17.21 6.58
C LEU A 35 -0.04 -18.40 6.97
N ILE A 36 1.28 -18.27 6.84
CA ILE A 36 2.25 -19.27 7.31
C ILE A 36 2.10 -19.48 8.82
N ASN A 37 1.99 -18.39 9.60
CA ASN A 37 1.76 -18.50 11.04
C ASN A 37 0.46 -19.24 11.37
N VAL A 38 -0.66 -18.91 10.72
CA VAL A 38 -1.96 -19.56 10.94
C VAL A 38 -1.91 -21.06 10.59
N GLN A 39 -1.20 -21.43 9.52
CA GLN A 39 -1.13 -22.82 9.06
C GLN A 39 -0.16 -23.69 9.86
N TYR A 40 0.99 -23.14 10.24
CA TYR A 40 2.13 -23.94 10.72
C TYR A 40 2.65 -23.52 12.09
N GLU A 41 3.02 -22.25 12.29
CA GLU A 41 3.72 -21.81 13.50
C GLU A 41 2.79 -21.65 14.70
N LYS A 42 1.53 -21.28 14.46
CA LYS A 42 0.46 -21.10 15.45
C LYS A 42 0.84 -20.16 16.61
N LYS A 43 1.73 -19.19 16.38
CA LYS A 43 2.01 -18.11 17.33
C LYS A 43 0.74 -17.31 17.55
N THR A 44 0.57 -16.79 18.77
CA THR A 44 -0.50 -15.84 19.04
C THR A 44 -0.30 -14.56 18.23
N ILE A 45 -1.39 -13.82 18.00
CA ILE A 45 -1.33 -12.56 17.24
C ILE A 45 -0.33 -11.57 17.87
N PRO A 46 -0.32 -11.35 19.20
CA PRO A 46 0.66 -10.45 19.82
C PRO A 46 2.11 -10.89 19.60
N GLU A 47 2.41 -12.19 19.72
CA GLU A 47 3.76 -12.73 19.49
C GLU A 47 4.19 -12.51 18.03
N PHE A 48 3.32 -12.85 17.09
CA PHE A 48 3.59 -12.64 15.66
C PHE A 48 3.84 -11.16 15.33
N ILE A 49 3.01 -10.26 15.87
CA ILE A 49 3.15 -8.81 15.61
C ILE A 49 4.45 -8.27 16.20
N CYS A 50 4.85 -8.70 17.40
CA CYS A 50 6.09 -8.26 18.04
C CYS A 50 7.35 -8.66 17.25
N GLU A 51 7.30 -9.80 16.54
CA GLU A 51 8.41 -10.28 15.71
C GLU A 51 8.40 -9.74 14.28
N TYR A 52 7.32 -9.07 13.85
CA TYR A 52 7.17 -8.60 12.48
C TYR A 52 7.90 -7.27 12.26
N GLU A 53 8.83 -7.23 11.30
CA GLU A 53 9.78 -6.11 11.14
C GLU A 53 9.34 -5.02 10.14
N ASP A 54 8.30 -5.24 9.32
CA ASP A 54 7.90 -4.27 8.29
C ASP A 54 7.19 -3.05 8.90
N GLU A 55 7.92 -1.96 9.08
CA GLU A 55 7.44 -0.72 9.69
C GLU A 55 6.14 -0.18 9.09
N ASN A 56 5.91 -0.36 7.78
CA ASN A 56 4.68 0.11 7.14
C ASN A 56 3.44 -0.58 7.72
N VAL A 57 3.58 -1.86 8.06
CA VAL A 57 2.48 -2.68 8.60
C VAL A 57 2.44 -2.61 10.11
N VAL A 58 3.58 -2.55 10.79
CA VAL A 58 3.66 -2.40 12.25
C VAL A 58 2.89 -1.15 12.71
N ASN A 59 3.07 -0.02 12.02
CA ASN A 59 2.33 1.21 12.34
C ASN A 59 0.81 1.06 12.19
N LEU A 60 0.36 0.27 11.19
CA LEU A 60 -1.06 -0.04 11.00
C LEU A 60 -1.60 -0.93 12.12
N LEU A 61 -0.84 -1.96 12.48
CA LEU A 61 -1.20 -2.89 13.54
C LEU A 61 -1.30 -2.17 14.89
N GLN A 62 -0.35 -1.28 15.20
CA GLN A 62 -0.38 -0.46 16.40
C GLN A 62 -1.64 0.40 16.47
N GLU A 63 -1.99 1.10 15.39
CA GLU A 63 -3.22 1.91 15.34
C GLU A 63 -4.48 1.04 15.51
N VAL A 64 -4.51 -0.16 14.92
CA VAL A 64 -5.62 -1.11 15.08
C VAL A 64 -5.74 -1.58 16.53
N GLU A 65 -4.63 -1.98 17.17
CA GLU A 65 -4.63 -2.46 18.55
C GLU A 65 -4.95 -1.34 19.55
N LEU A 66 -4.39 -0.15 19.38
CA LEU A 66 -4.74 1.03 20.18
C LEU A 66 -6.23 1.37 20.07
N SER A 67 -6.78 1.31 18.86
CA SER A 67 -8.20 1.56 18.63
C SER A 67 -9.10 0.56 19.33
N LYS A 68 -8.71 -0.73 19.36
CA LYS A 68 -9.41 -1.78 20.11
C LYS A 68 -9.39 -1.48 21.61
N ALA A 69 -8.23 -1.13 22.16
CA ALA A 69 -8.07 -0.78 23.58
C ALA A 69 -8.92 0.44 23.97
N GLU A 70 -8.99 1.44 23.09
CA GLU A 70 -9.77 2.67 23.28
C GLU A 70 -11.25 2.53 22.87
N LYS A 71 -11.68 1.35 22.42
CA LYS A 71 -13.05 1.07 21.92
C LYS A 71 -13.52 2.03 20.83
N ARG A 72 -12.60 2.47 19.97
CA ARG A 72 -12.88 3.33 18.81
C ARG A 72 -12.62 2.58 17.49
N LYS A 73 -13.05 3.18 16.38
CA LYS A 73 -12.66 2.71 15.05
C LYS A 73 -11.21 3.16 14.76
N PRO A 74 -10.40 2.30 14.11
CA PRO A 74 -9.07 2.69 13.66
C PRO A 74 -9.13 3.76 12.58
N ASP A 75 -8.28 4.79 12.71
CA ASP A 75 -8.13 5.84 11.71
C ASP A 75 -6.92 5.54 10.82
N LEU A 76 -7.14 4.67 9.84
CA LEU A 76 -6.09 4.24 8.92
C LEU A 76 -5.79 5.28 7.83
N LYS A 77 -6.51 6.41 7.77
CA LYS A 77 -6.36 7.43 6.70
C LYS A 77 -4.99 8.09 6.69
N ASN A 78 -4.33 8.15 7.84
CA ASN A 78 -3.00 8.75 7.98
C ASN A 78 -1.88 7.80 7.53
N TYR A 79 -2.17 6.51 7.45
CA TYR A 79 -1.21 5.46 7.14
C TYR A 79 -1.38 4.89 5.73
N VAL A 80 -2.61 4.96 5.21
CA VAL A 80 -3.02 4.28 3.98
C VAL A 80 -3.53 5.26 2.94
N ASN A 81 -3.24 4.99 1.67
CA ASN A 81 -3.84 5.77 0.59
C ASN A 81 -5.35 5.50 0.46
N LYS A 82 -6.14 6.53 0.14
CA LYS A 82 -7.58 6.40 -0.17
C LYS A 82 -7.92 5.27 -1.14
N GLU A 83 -7.04 4.97 -2.11
CA GLU A 83 -7.26 3.92 -3.10
C GLU A 83 -7.31 2.51 -2.51
N ILE A 84 -6.63 2.24 -1.39
CA ILE A 84 -6.57 0.90 -0.76
C ILE A 84 -7.12 0.91 0.68
N LEU A 85 -7.61 2.07 1.14
CA LEU A 85 -8.05 2.29 2.51
C LEU A 85 -9.16 1.31 2.90
N LYS A 86 -10.19 1.17 2.05
CA LYS A 86 -11.34 0.32 2.33
C LYS A 86 -10.94 -1.15 2.45
N GLU A 87 -10.12 -1.63 1.53
CA GLU A 87 -9.60 -3.00 1.54
C GLU A 87 -8.76 -3.24 2.79
N THR A 88 -7.96 -2.26 3.21
CA THR A 88 -7.12 -2.34 4.42
C THR A 88 -7.96 -2.33 5.71
N GLU A 89 -8.96 -1.44 5.80
CA GLU A 89 -9.90 -1.39 6.93
C GLU A 89 -10.67 -2.71 7.08
N ASN A 90 -11.22 -3.21 5.98
CA ASN A 90 -11.92 -4.49 5.97
C ASN A 90 -10.98 -5.63 6.39
N TYR A 91 -9.73 -5.63 5.88
CA TYR A 91 -8.74 -6.64 6.20
C TYR A 91 -8.50 -6.73 7.71
N PHE A 92 -8.16 -5.61 8.35
CA PHE A 92 -7.89 -5.57 9.79
C PHE A 92 -9.12 -5.72 10.68
N SER A 93 -10.33 -5.49 10.15
CA SER A 93 -11.57 -5.73 10.90
C SER A 93 -11.90 -7.21 11.14
N VAL A 94 -11.40 -8.09 10.27
CA VAL A 94 -11.64 -9.55 10.32
C VAL A 94 -10.40 -10.31 10.81
N LEU A 95 -9.22 -9.69 10.71
CA LEU A 95 -7.97 -10.32 11.11
C LEU A 95 -8.01 -10.79 12.57
N GLY A 96 -7.92 -12.10 12.78
CA GLY A 96 -7.84 -12.69 14.10
C GLY A 96 -9.17 -12.84 14.83
N THR A 97 -10.30 -12.61 14.17
CA THR A 97 -11.64 -12.71 14.80
C THR A 97 -12.35 -14.03 14.48
N SER A 98 -11.76 -14.88 13.64
CA SER A 98 -12.36 -16.12 13.15
C SER A 98 -11.55 -17.35 13.54
N ASP A 99 -12.14 -18.54 13.42
CA ASP A 99 -11.43 -19.81 13.60
C ASP A 99 -10.32 -19.98 12.55
N SER A 100 -9.37 -20.88 12.79
CA SER A 100 -8.19 -21.06 11.94
C SER A 100 -8.52 -21.39 10.47
N GLU A 101 -9.60 -22.13 10.19
CA GLU A 101 -9.95 -22.51 8.82
C GLU A 101 -10.58 -21.35 8.07
N THR A 102 -11.52 -20.64 8.71
CA THR A 102 -12.09 -19.40 8.17
C THR A 102 -11.00 -18.34 7.97
N GLN A 103 -10.09 -18.19 8.94
CA GLN A 103 -8.99 -17.24 8.88
C GLN A 103 -8.04 -17.55 7.70
N LYS A 104 -7.74 -18.82 7.45
CA LYS A 104 -6.95 -19.25 6.30
C LYS A 104 -7.61 -18.85 4.97
N ASN A 105 -8.87 -19.22 4.78
CA ASN A 105 -9.62 -18.91 3.56
C ASN A 105 -9.72 -17.39 3.31
N PHE A 106 -9.93 -16.63 4.39
CA PHE A 106 -9.91 -15.17 4.36
C PHE A 106 -8.55 -14.62 3.90
N LEU A 107 -7.45 -15.14 4.45
CA LEU A 107 -6.10 -14.70 4.10
C LEU A 107 -5.76 -15.01 2.64
N ASP A 108 -6.09 -16.22 2.16
CA ASP A 108 -5.92 -16.60 0.74
C ASP A 108 -6.70 -15.66 -0.19
N SER A 109 -7.96 -15.37 0.15
CA SER A 109 -8.81 -14.46 -0.64
C SER A 109 -8.26 -13.03 -0.65
N TYR A 110 -7.90 -12.48 0.51
CA TYR A 110 -7.36 -11.12 0.60
C TYR A 110 -5.95 -10.98 0.02
N GLY A 111 -5.17 -12.07 -0.01
CA GLY A 111 -3.92 -12.12 -0.76
C GLY A 111 -4.14 -11.77 -2.23
N GLN A 112 -5.15 -12.37 -2.87
CA GLN A 112 -5.51 -12.05 -4.26
C GLN A 112 -6.05 -10.63 -4.42
N VAL A 113 -6.82 -10.12 -3.44
CA VAL A 113 -7.31 -8.73 -3.46
C VAL A 113 -6.14 -7.75 -3.50
N PHE A 114 -5.12 -7.94 -2.65
CA PHE A 114 -3.95 -7.07 -2.64
C PHE A 114 -3.07 -7.24 -3.89
N GLU A 115 -2.90 -8.46 -4.41
CA GLU A 115 -2.16 -8.69 -5.66
C GLU A 115 -2.85 -8.05 -6.88
N ASN A 116 -4.18 -8.12 -6.96
CA ASN A 116 -4.96 -7.42 -7.97
C ASN A 116 -4.78 -5.90 -7.84
N LYS A 117 -4.84 -5.38 -6.60
CA LYS A 117 -4.65 -3.95 -6.35
C LYS A 117 -3.24 -3.47 -6.70
N LEU A 118 -2.24 -4.29 -6.43
CA LEU A 118 -0.86 -4.04 -6.84
C LEU A 118 -0.76 -3.94 -8.36
N THR A 119 -1.36 -4.90 -9.08
CA THR A 119 -1.38 -4.95 -10.55
C THR A 119 -2.11 -3.74 -11.14
N GLU A 120 -3.28 -3.37 -10.62
CA GLU A 120 -4.03 -2.18 -11.03
C GLU A 120 -3.22 -0.90 -10.82
N THR A 121 -2.56 -0.80 -9.65
CA THR A 121 -1.70 0.34 -9.31
C THR A 121 -0.53 0.40 -10.30
N GLN A 122 0.22 -0.69 -10.47
CA GLN A 122 1.34 -0.75 -11.42
C GLN A 122 0.92 -0.38 -12.85
N LYS A 123 -0.23 -0.88 -13.32
CA LYS A 123 -0.76 -0.57 -14.65
C LYS A 123 -1.16 0.90 -14.81
N LYS A 124 -1.82 1.47 -13.79
CA LYS A 124 -2.21 2.89 -13.79
C LYS A 124 -1.00 3.82 -13.90
N TYR A 125 0.07 3.49 -13.18
CA TYR A 125 1.24 4.37 -13.11
C TYR A 125 2.30 4.07 -14.16
N SER A 126 2.36 2.88 -14.76
CA SER A 126 3.20 2.64 -15.94
C SER A 126 2.80 3.52 -17.12
N GLY A 127 1.50 3.74 -17.31
CA GLY A 127 0.96 4.70 -18.28
C GLY A 127 1.37 6.15 -17.97
N LEU A 128 1.33 6.56 -16.71
CA LEU A 128 1.78 7.90 -16.28
C LEU A 128 3.28 8.10 -16.44
N ILE A 129 4.09 7.15 -16.00
CA ILE A 129 5.56 7.23 -16.07
C ILE A 129 6.03 7.26 -17.53
N SER A 130 5.41 6.49 -18.42
CA SER A 130 5.73 6.52 -19.85
C SER A 130 5.25 7.80 -20.57
N ALA A 131 4.25 8.50 -20.02
CA ALA A 131 3.76 9.77 -20.55
C ALA A 131 4.58 10.99 -20.11
N ILE A 132 5.23 10.96 -18.93
CA ILE A 132 6.05 12.06 -18.41
C ILE A 132 7.15 12.53 -19.40
N PRO A 133 7.99 11.64 -19.98
CA PRO A 133 9.01 12.09 -20.94
C PRO A 133 8.38 12.66 -22.22
N LYS A 134 7.25 12.10 -22.68
CA LYS A 134 6.53 12.60 -23.85
C LYS A 134 5.99 14.01 -23.65
N ILE A 135 5.36 14.26 -22.50
CA ILE A 135 4.84 15.58 -22.12
C ILE A 135 5.99 16.58 -21.94
N SER A 136 7.11 16.15 -21.35
CA SER A 136 8.28 17.01 -21.14
C SER A 136 8.90 17.46 -22.45
N ILE A 137 9.00 16.56 -23.45
CA ILE A 137 9.47 16.90 -24.81
C ILE A 137 8.51 17.88 -25.48
N LEU A 138 7.19 17.64 -25.37
CA LEU A 138 6.18 18.52 -25.99
C LEU A 138 6.27 19.94 -25.42
N ILE A 139 6.34 20.09 -24.09
CA ILE A 139 6.47 21.38 -23.43
C ILE A 139 7.77 22.06 -23.82
N GLY A 140 8.89 21.32 -23.86
CA GLY A 140 10.19 21.84 -24.28
C GLY A 140 10.17 22.39 -25.71
N ALA A 141 9.55 21.66 -26.64
CA ALA A 141 9.41 22.08 -28.04
C ALA A 141 8.53 23.32 -28.18
N THR A 142 7.39 23.39 -27.49
CA THR A 142 6.50 24.57 -27.54
C THR A 142 7.19 25.83 -27.00
N PHE A 143 7.95 25.71 -25.91
CA PHE A 143 8.73 26.84 -25.39
C PHE A 143 9.86 27.26 -26.32
N PHE A 144 10.53 26.31 -26.97
CA PHE A 144 11.57 26.62 -27.94
C PHE A 144 11.01 27.42 -29.13
N ILE A 145 9.83 27.07 -29.63
CA ILE A 145 9.16 27.78 -30.72
C ILE A 145 8.69 29.19 -30.30
N VAL A 146 8.22 29.37 -29.06
CA VAL A 146 7.74 30.68 -28.56
C VAL A 146 8.89 31.63 -28.20
N LEU A 147 10.08 31.10 -27.91
CA LEU A 147 11.29 31.89 -27.61
C LEU A 147 12.15 32.23 -28.84
N LEU A 148 11.78 31.71 -30.02
CA LEU A 148 12.46 31.93 -31.29
C LEU A 148 11.72 32.98 -32.12
#